data_AF-A0AAU4L1Z2-F1
#
_entry.id   AF-A0AAU4L1Z2-F1
#
_cell.length_a   1.000
_cell.length_b   1.000
_cell.length_c   1.000
_cell.angle_alpha   90.00
_cell.angle_beta   90.00
_cell.angle_gamma   90.00
#
_symmetry.space_group_name_H-M   'P 1'
#
loop_
_entity.id
_entity.type
_entity.pdbx_description
1 polymer ?
#
loop_
_entity_poly.entity_id
_entity_poly.type
_entity_poly.pdbx_seq_one_letter_code
_entity_poly.pdbx_strand_id
1 'polypeptide(L)'
;MSHRRIPKRKAVLAGAGAVGIAAAAILLPHANASQSGSDTQSQAGSAPRTMSAASAAELVSQLGKKLGEAYGGAYYDAEKQQLVVNVVGDSNNAAVEVSKAGAVARSVENSTGELKSAASTLAAKATIPGTAWAVDPKTNQILVTADRTVSGERWDRLETAVKSLGDGVARIQKSTGEFKPFLEGGDAIFGGGARCSLGFNVTTQDGSPGFLTAGHCGVAAEKWSEAANGQAIGTVQEATFPGNGDFALVKYDDPATQAASAVDLGNGQTVAITQAAEAAVGQQVFRMGSTTGLKDGAVTGLNATVNYPEGTVSGLIQTDVCAEPGDSGGSLFTKDGSAIGLTSGGSGDCTQGGETFFQPVTTALAAVGAQIGDGGGGGQGDGQGGGADENNGGAADDGAGQNNGGAADDGAGQNNGGAADDGAGQNNGGAADDGAGQNG
;
A
#
# COMPACT_ATOMS: atom_id res chain seq x y z
N MET A 1 56.10 -68.63 -1.08
CA MET A 1 57.22 -68.61 -2.06
C MET A 1 57.91 -67.26 -1.92
N SER A 2 59.24 -67.22 -1.70
CA SER A 2 59.97 -65.97 -1.44
C SER A 2 61.24 -65.89 -2.29
N HIS A 3 61.24 -64.94 -3.22
CA HIS A 3 62.34 -64.47 -4.08
C HIS A 3 61.87 -63.09 -4.62
N ARG A 4 62.69 -62.06 -4.89
CA ARG A 4 64.13 -62.02 -5.25
C ARG A 4 64.69 -60.58 -5.05
N ARG A 5 65.91 -60.46 -4.48
CA ARG A 5 67.07 -59.58 -4.84
C ARG A 5 66.77 -58.14 -5.37
N ILE A 6 67.16 -57.00 -4.76
CA ILE A 6 68.51 -56.49 -4.33
C ILE A 6 69.48 -56.34 -5.55
N PRO A 7 70.43 -55.35 -5.73
CA PRO A 7 70.85 -54.13 -4.97
C PRO A 7 71.27 -52.85 -5.80
N LYS A 8 71.89 -51.85 -5.11
CA LYS A 8 72.93 -50.85 -5.56
C LYS A 8 72.46 -49.54 -6.23
N ARG A 9 73.13 -48.37 -6.07
CA ARG A 9 74.17 -47.84 -5.13
C ARG A 9 74.40 -46.33 -5.39
N LYS A 10 74.57 -45.51 -4.32
CA LYS A 10 75.31 -44.21 -4.27
C LYS A 10 74.72 -43.06 -5.14
N ALA A 11 74.99 -41.76 -4.95
CA ALA A 11 75.89 -40.99 -4.06
C ALA A 11 75.27 -39.59 -3.75
N VAL A 12 75.46 -38.93 -2.58
CA VAL A 12 76.47 -37.85 -2.30
C VAL A 12 76.17 -36.54 -3.07
N LEU A 13 76.06 -35.31 -2.54
CA LEU A 13 76.26 -34.59 -1.24
C LEU A 13 75.17 -33.47 -1.18
N ALA A 14 74.91 -32.64 -0.15
CA ALA A 14 75.44 -32.35 1.20
C ALA A 14 74.23 -32.13 2.18
N GLY A 15 74.25 -31.52 3.39
CA GLY A 15 75.25 -30.84 4.25
C GLY A 15 75.12 -29.31 4.21
N ALA A 16 74.81 -28.56 5.29
CA ALA A 16 74.45 -28.85 6.70
C ALA A 16 73.39 -27.80 7.14
N GLY A 17 72.53 -27.94 8.16
CA GLY A 17 72.76 -28.16 9.60
C GLY A 17 71.82 -27.18 10.35
N ALA A 18 70.81 -27.67 11.08
CA ALA A 18 70.62 -27.53 12.55
C ALA A 18 70.73 -26.07 13.08
N VAL A 19 69.77 -25.47 13.80
CA VAL A 19 69.03 -25.84 15.03
C VAL A 19 67.80 -24.88 15.10
N GLY A 20 66.65 -25.09 15.74
CA GLY A 20 66.11 -26.16 16.60
C GLY A 20 65.12 -25.57 17.64
N ILE A 21 64.41 -26.45 18.36
CA ILE A 21 63.45 -26.17 19.47
C ILE A 21 62.07 -25.64 19.03
N ALA A 22 61.06 -26.40 19.46
CA ALA A 22 59.64 -26.08 19.31
C ALA A 22 59.10 -25.32 20.54
N ALA A 23 58.06 -24.52 20.33
CA ALA A 23 57.09 -24.18 21.35
C ALA A 23 55.69 -24.48 20.79
N ALA A 24 54.92 -25.32 21.48
CA ALA A 24 53.56 -25.70 21.09
C ALA A 24 52.58 -25.26 22.17
N ALA A 25 51.54 -24.51 21.78
CA ALA A 25 50.37 -24.25 22.62
C ALA A 25 49.11 -23.91 21.79
N ILE A 26 48.28 -24.92 21.55
CA ILE A 26 46.79 -24.93 21.68
C ILE A 26 45.95 -23.97 20.78
N LEU A 27 45.25 -24.59 19.79
CA LEU A 27 43.83 -24.47 19.36
C LEU A 27 43.05 -23.15 19.66
N LEU A 28 42.29 -22.52 18.75
CA LEU A 28 41.23 -23.04 17.85
C LEU A 28 41.07 -22.17 16.55
N PRO A 29 40.26 -22.58 15.54
CA PRO A 29 40.30 -22.00 14.19
C PRO A 29 39.15 -21.03 13.85
N HIS A 30 39.46 -19.96 13.12
CA HIS A 30 38.56 -19.40 12.10
C HIS A 30 39.37 -19.02 10.85
N ALA A 31 39.13 -19.73 9.75
CA ALA A 31 39.71 -19.40 8.46
C ALA A 31 38.82 -18.39 7.72
N ASN A 32 39.45 -17.36 7.16
CA ASN A 32 38.92 -16.62 6.01
C ASN A 32 40.12 -16.30 5.11
N ALA A 33 40.26 -17.06 4.02
CA ALA A 33 41.37 -16.90 3.09
C ALA A 33 41.06 -15.80 2.07
N SER A 34 41.81 -14.69 2.15
CA SER A 34 41.91 -13.74 1.05
C SER A 34 42.75 -14.35 -0.09
N GLN A 35 42.24 -14.39 -1.32
CA GLN A 35 43.09 -14.63 -2.48
C GLN A 35 43.87 -13.35 -2.83
N SER A 36 45.19 -13.49 -2.95
CA SER A 36 46.12 -12.41 -3.23
C SER A 36 46.41 -12.32 -4.72
N GLY A 37 46.47 -11.11 -5.26
CA GLY A 37 46.94 -10.84 -6.61
C GLY A 37 47.27 -9.36 -6.79
N SER A 38 48.54 -9.01 -6.70
CA SER A 38 49.05 -7.67 -6.95
C SER A 38 49.80 -7.64 -8.28
N ASP A 39 49.45 -6.69 -9.16
CA ASP A 39 50.35 -5.57 -9.47
C ASP A 39 49.74 -4.58 -10.47
N THR A 40 50.11 -3.31 -10.30
CA THR A 40 49.61 -2.14 -11.02
C THR A 40 50.22 -1.97 -12.42
N GLN A 41 49.42 -1.56 -13.41
CA GLN A 41 49.37 -0.16 -13.91
C GLN A 41 48.88 -0.03 -15.36
N SER A 42 47.59 0.23 -15.56
CA SER A 42 47.03 1.00 -16.70
C SER A 42 45.61 1.42 -16.37
N GLN A 43 45.40 2.70 -16.03
CA GLN A 43 44.08 3.20 -15.62
C GLN A 43 43.24 3.66 -16.82
N ALA A 44 42.56 2.70 -17.45
CA ALA A 44 41.38 2.95 -18.27
C ALA A 44 40.52 1.68 -18.32
N GLY A 45 39.23 1.79 -18.00
CA GLY A 45 38.24 0.74 -18.28
C GLY A 45 38.41 -0.62 -17.59
N SER A 46 38.17 -0.69 -16.28
CA SER A 46 37.49 -1.90 -15.78
C SER A 46 36.10 -1.94 -16.42
N ALA A 47 35.69 -3.09 -16.97
CA ALA A 47 34.36 -3.22 -17.55
C ALA A 47 33.29 -2.83 -16.51
N PRO A 48 32.21 -2.10 -16.90
CA PRO A 48 31.19 -1.67 -15.95
C PRO A 48 30.61 -2.88 -15.22
N ARG A 49 30.65 -2.83 -13.89
CA ARG A 49 30.27 -3.97 -13.05
C ARG A 49 28.75 -4.10 -13.06
N THR A 50 28.27 -5.34 -13.23
CA THR A 50 26.90 -5.65 -12.86
C THR A 50 26.76 -5.50 -11.34
N MET A 51 25.64 -4.94 -10.90
CA MET A 51 25.34 -4.66 -9.50
C MET A 51 23.83 -4.64 -9.27
N SER A 52 23.39 -4.83 -8.04
CA SER A 52 21.97 -4.65 -7.71
C SER A 52 21.58 -3.16 -7.73
N ALA A 53 20.30 -2.85 -7.90
CA ALA A 53 19.80 -1.48 -7.80
C ALA A 53 20.08 -0.84 -6.43
N ALA A 54 20.09 -1.64 -5.35
CA ALA A 54 20.46 -1.18 -4.00
C ALA A 54 21.94 -0.78 -3.92
N SER A 55 22.86 -1.63 -4.42
CA SER A 55 24.29 -1.30 -4.50
C SER A 55 24.55 -0.09 -5.41
N ALA A 56 23.77 0.07 -6.49
CA ALA A 56 23.82 1.23 -7.35
C ALA A 56 23.43 2.52 -6.59
N ALA A 57 22.37 2.50 -5.77
CA ALA A 57 21.94 3.65 -4.97
C ALA A 57 22.98 4.07 -3.91
N GLU A 58 23.59 3.11 -3.20
CA GLU A 58 24.70 3.37 -2.28
C GLU A 58 25.88 4.02 -3.00
N LEU A 59 26.24 3.50 -4.18
CA LEU A 59 27.34 3.99 -4.99
C LEU A 59 27.07 5.40 -5.53
N VAL A 60 25.82 5.72 -5.91
CA VAL A 60 25.39 7.07 -6.29
C VAL A 60 25.60 8.07 -5.16
N SER A 61 25.28 7.71 -3.92
CA SER A 61 25.46 8.61 -2.75
C SER A 61 26.94 8.95 -2.52
N GLN A 62 27.84 8.00 -2.76
CA GLN A 62 29.30 8.21 -2.66
C GLN A 62 29.83 9.02 -3.85
N LEU A 63 29.44 8.66 -5.08
CA LEU A 63 29.88 9.33 -6.30
C LEU A 63 29.37 10.77 -6.39
N GLY A 64 28.10 11.05 -6.08
CA GLY A 64 27.56 12.41 -6.11
C GLY A 64 28.33 13.39 -5.22
N LYS A 65 28.71 12.96 -4.01
CA LYS A 65 29.57 13.75 -3.10
C LYS A 65 30.99 13.94 -3.63
N LYS A 66 31.54 12.94 -4.30
CA LYS A 66 32.92 12.95 -4.84
C LYS A 66 33.06 13.77 -6.13
N LEU A 67 32.03 13.74 -6.97
CA LEU A 67 32.01 14.39 -8.28
C LEU A 67 31.61 15.87 -8.20
N GLY A 68 30.86 16.26 -7.17
CA GLY A 68 30.49 17.66 -6.92
C GLY A 68 29.73 18.27 -8.10
N GLU A 69 30.19 19.42 -8.59
CA GLU A 69 29.55 20.14 -9.71
C GLU A 69 29.56 19.36 -11.03
N ALA A 70 30.48 18.40 -11.20
CA ALA A 70 30.52 17.54 -12.38
C ALA A 70 29.41 16.47 -12.40
N TYR A 71 28.58 16.35 -11.36
CA TYR A 71 27.49 15.37 -11.27
C TYR A 71 26.20 15.88 -11.95
N GLY A 72 25.72 15.16 -12.96
CA GLY A 72 24.49 15.44 -13.72
C GLY A 72 23.30 14.52 -13.39
N GLY A 73 23.32 13.87 -12.21
CA GLY A 73 22.38 12.81 -11.83
C GLY A 73 22.86 11.40 -12.17
N ALA A 74 22.02 10.40 -11.92
CA ALA A 74 22.32 9.00 -12.22
C ALA A 74 21.04 8.18 -12.39
N TYR A 75 21.13 7.03 -13.06
CA TYR A 75 20.05 6.05 -13.17
C TYR A 75 20.61 4.62 -13.27
N TYR A 76 19.79 3.65 -12.88
CA TYR A 76 20.11 2.23 -13.03
C TYR A 76 19.54 1.70 -14.36
N ASP A 77 20.40 1.11 -15.18
CA ASP A 77 20.04 0.35 -16.37
C ASP A 77 19.76 -1.10 -15.93
N ALA A 78 18.48 -1.46 -15.82
CA ALA A 78 18.05 -2.75 -15.30
C ALA A 78 18.33 -3.91 -16.27
N GLU A 79 18.34 -3.66 -17.58
CA GLU A 79 18.63 -4.67 -18.61
C GLU A 79 20.11 -5.08 -18.56
N LYS A 80 21.01 -4.11 -18.34
CA LYS A 80 22.45 -4.35 -18.21
C LYS A 80 22.90 -4.58 -16.76
N GLN A 81 22.00 -4.42 -15.79
CA GLN A 81 22.26 -4.41 -14.35
C GLN A 81 23.38 -3.44 -13.93
N GLN A 82 23.42 -2.25 -14.55
CA GLN A 82 24.54 -1.30 -14.44
C GLN A 82 24.07 0.06 -13.90
N LEU A 83 24.87 0.67 -13.03
CA LEU A 83 24.71 2.07 -12.69
C LEU A 83 25.25 2.95 -13.83
N VAL A 84 24.43 3.87 -14.34
CA VAL A 84 24.86 4.96 -15.23
C VAL A 84 24.88 6.27 -14.43
N VAL A 85 26.03 6.94 -14.42
CA VAL A 85 26.21 8.26 -13.80
C VAL A 85 26.43 9.29 -14.89
N ASN A 86 25.61 10.34 -14.86
CA ASN A 86 25.78 11.49 -15.72
C ASN A 86 26.93 12.36 -15.21
N VAL A 87 27.86 12.69 -16.10
CA VAL A 87 29.00 13.56 -15.85
C VAL A 87 28.90 14.76 -16.78
N VAL A 88 29.08 15.97 -16.25
CA VAL A 88 28.94 17.21 -17.01
C VAL A 88 30.20 17.50 -17.82
N GLY A 89 30.04 17.67 -19.14
CA GLY A 89 31.11 18.04 -20.08
C GLY A 89 32.27 17.03 -20.19
N ASP A 90 33.38 17.47 -20.81
CA ASP A 90 34.58 16.65 -21.06
C ASP A 90 35.46 16.44 -19.80
N SER A 91 34.83 16.32 -18.62
CA SER A 91 35.51 16.10 -17.35
C SER A 91 36.03 14.67 -17.24
N ASN A 92 37.09 14.38 -17.99
CA ASN A 92 37.74 13.07 -18.09
C ASN A 92 38.06 12.48 -16.71
N ASN A 93 38.45 13.32 -15.74
CA ASN A 93 38.70 12.88 -14.36
C ASN A 93 37.42 12.39 -13.67
N ALA A 94 36.30 13.09 -13.82
CA ALA A 94 35.01 12.68 -13.24
C ALA A 94 34.49 11.38 -13.89
N ALA A 95 34.60 11.26 -15.22
CA ALA A 95 34.26 10.02 -15.94
C ALA A 95 35.15 8.84 -15.50
N VAL A 96 36.46 9.07 -15.34
CA VAL A 96 37.41 8.07 -14.82
C VAL A 96 37.08 7.65 -13.39
N GLU A 97 36.68 8.57 -12.50
CA GLU A 97 36.28 8.22 -11.13
C GLU A 97 34.97 7.40 -11.07
N VAL A 98 34.00 7.69 -11.95
CA VAL A 98 32.81 6.85 -12.15
C VAL A 98 33.19 5.45 -12.66
N SER A 99 34.08 5.35 -13.65
CA SER A 99 34.51 4.07 -14.22
C SER A 99 35.35 3.24 -13.23
N LYS A 100 36.23 3.87 -12.44
CA LYS A 100 36.96 3.23 -11.33
C LYS A 100 36.03 2.63 -10.28
N ALA A 101 34.92 3.31 -10.02
CA ALA A 101 33.87 2.83 -9.13
C ALA A 101 33.06 1.66 -9.75
N GLY A 102 33.26 1.33 -11.03
CA GLY A 102 32.57 0.26 -11.74
C GLY A 102 31.22 0.66 -12.33
N ALA A 103 30.92 1.95 -12.41
CA ALA A 103 29.72 2.49 -13.05
C ALA A 103 30.03 3.00 -14.47
N VAL A 104 28.98 3.11 -15.30
CA VAL A 104 29.05 3.70 -16.64
C VAL A 104 29.04 5.22 -16.52
N ALA A 105 30.10 5.89 -16.97
CA ALA A 105 30.08 7.34 -17.14
C ALA A 105 29.34 7.70 -18.44
N ARG A 106 28.39 8.64 -18.36
CA ARG A 106 27.70 9.20 -19.52
C ARG A 106 27.89 10.71 -19.52
N SER A 107 28.49 11.26 -20.57
CA SER A 107 28.59 12.71 -20.72
C SER A 107 27.19 13.31 -20.94
N VAL A 108 26.92 14.44 -20.30
CA VAL A 108 25.67 15.22 -20.43
C VAL A 108 25.96 16.72 -20.38
N GLU A 109 24.97 17.51 -20.79
CA GLU A 109 25.05 18.97 -20.84
C GLU A 109 24.67 19.62 -19.49
N ASN A 110 23.52 19.25 -18.92
CA ASN A 110 22.99 19.93 -17.74
C ASN A 110 23.57 19.38 -16.43
N SER A 111 24.08 20.27 -15.58
CA SER A 111 24.50 19.91 -14.21
C SER A 111 23.32 19.76 -13.24
N THR A 112 23.53 19.07 -12.11
CA THR A 112 22.51 19.04 -11.03
C THR A 112 22.21 20.44 -10.47
N GLY A 113 23.20 21.34 -10.46
CA GLY A 113 23.02 22.74 -10.04
C GLY A 113 22.16 23.54 -11.01
N GLU A 114 22.36 23.33 -12.30
CA GLU A 114 21.59 23.95 -13.39
C GLU A 114 20.14 23.46 -13.41
N LEU A 115 19.91 22.15 -13.34
CA LEU A 115 18.57 21.57 -13.23
C LEU A 115 17.84 22.04 -11.95
N LYS A 116 18.56 22.27 -10.84
CA LYS A 116 18.00 22.87 -9.63
C LYS A 116 17.64 24.35 -9.81
N SER A 117 18.44 25.11 -10.56
CA SER A 117 18.16 26.52 -10.89
C SER A 117 16.96 26.64 -11.83
N ALA A 118 16.87 25.73 -12.81
CA ALA A 118 15.73 25.62 -13.72
C ALA A 118 14.43 25.25 -12.97
N ALA A 119 14.47 24.28 -12.05
CA ALA A 119 13.33 23.95 -11.19
C ALA A 119 12.89 25.13 -10.30
N SER A 120 13.85 25.92 -9.82
CA SER A 120 13.58 27.15 -9.05
C SER A 120 12.91 28.23 -9.92
N THR A 121 13.30 28.31 -11.20
CA THR A 121 12.68 29.20 -12.19
C THR A 121 11.26 28.76 -12.56
N LEU A 122 11.00 27.45 -12.66
CA LEU A 122 9.65 26.90 -12.81
C LEU A 122 8.77 27.23 -11.59
N ALA A 123 9.26 27.05 -10.37
CA ALA A 123 8.53 27.43 -9.16
C ALA A 123 8.14 28.93 -9.16
N ALA A 124 9.07 29.81 -9.53
CA ALA A 124 8.82 31.25 -9.58
C ALA A 124 7.85 31.68 -10.69
N LYS A 125 7.89 31.04 -11.88
CA LYS A 125 7.15 31.48 -13.07
C LYS A 125 5.88 30.68 -13.37
N ALA A 126 5.86 29.39 -13.04
CA ALA A 126 4.88 28.41 -13.51
C ALA A 126 4.23 27.55 -12.39
N THR A 127 4.20 28.04 -11.15
CA THR A 127 3.29 27.47 -10.13
C THR A 127 1.83 27.67 -10.57
N ILE A 128 1.25 26.63 -11.16
CA ILE A 128 -0.07 26.60 -11.78
C ILE A 128 -0.78 25.32 -11.30
N PRO A 129 -2.01 25.39 -10.75
CA PRO A 129 -2.78 24.20 -10.40
C PRO A 129 -2.93 23.26 -11.60
N GLY A 130 -2.73 21.96 -11.37
CA GLY A 130 -2.66 20.94 -12.42
C GLY A 130 -1.28 20.76 -13.07
N THR A 131 -0.20 21.34 -12.51
CA THR A 131 1.18 21.12 -12.99
C THR A 131 2.09 20.46 -11.94
N ALA A 132 3.06 19.68 -12.40
CA ALA A 132 4.11 19.05 -11.60
C ALA A 132 5.42 18.98 -12.40
N TRP A 133 6.58 18.87 -11.74
CA TRP A 133 7.85 18.67 -12.44
C TRP A 133 8.88 17.87 -11.65
N ALA A 134 9.72 17.11 -12.36
CA ALA A 134 10.77 16.28 -11.79
C ALA A 134 12.00 16.20 -12.73
N VAL A 135 13.18 15.95 -12.17
CA VAL A 135 14.39 15.69 -12.98
C VAL A 135 14.34 14.26 -13.52
N ASP A 136 14.45 14.12 -14.84
CA ASP A 136 14.61 12.87 -15.55
C ASP A 136 16.11 12.65 -15.85
N PRO A 137 16.82 11.80 -15.06
CA PRO A 137 18.25 11.55 -15.27
C PRO A 137 18.54 10.77 -16.56
N LYS A 138 17.54 10.14 -17.21
CA LYS A 138 17.75 9.45 -18.50
C LYS A 138 17.82 10.46 -19.64
N THR A 139 16.97 11.48 -19.65
CA THR A 139 17.04 12.57 -20.65
C THR A 139 17.92 13.75 -20.22
N ASN A 140 18.37 13.80 -18.95
CA ASN A 140 19.11 14.91 -18.34
C ASN A 140 18.33 16.24 -18.43
N GLN A 141 16.99 16.15 -18.30
CA GLN A 141 16.05 17.27 -18.40
C GLN A 141 15.11 17.32 -17.20
N ILE A 142 14.44 18.45 -17.01
CA ILE A 142 13.21 18.48 -16.21
C ILE A 142 12.03 18.01 -17.07
N LEU A 143 11.34 16.96 -16.64
CA LEU A 143 10.01 16.63 -17.13
C LEU A 143 8.98 17.50 -16.39
N VAL A 144 8.25 18.32 -17.14
CA VAL A 144 7.12 19.11 -16.65
C VAL A 144 5.82 18.46 -17.12
N THR A 145 5.01 17.96 -16.19
CA THR A 145 3.71 17.34 -16.49
C THR A 145 2.59 18.34 -16.20
N ALA A 146 1.64 18.43 -17.12
CA ALA A 146 0.43 19.24 -16.98
C ALA A 146 -0.82 18.40 -17.22
N ASP A 147 -1.80 18.53 -16.34
CA ASP A 147 -3.05 17.78 -16.39
C ASP A 147 -4.08 18.40 -17.37
N ARG A 148 -5.23 17.75 -17.52
CA ARG A 148 -6.28 18.15 -18.47
C ARG A 148 -6.85 19.55 -18.23
N THR A 149 -6.69 20.13 -17.03
CA THR A 149 -7.23 21.45 -16.65
C THR A 149 -6.32 22.60 -17.10
N VAL A 150 -5.04 22.32 -17.38
CA VAL A 150 -4.04 23.32 -17.78
C VAL A 150 -4.21 23.66 -19.26
N SER A 151 -5.00 24.70 -19.53
CA SER A 151 -5.38 25.14 -20.87
C SER A 151 -5.37 26.68 -21.00
N GLY A 152 -5.45 27.19 -22.23
CA GLY A 152 -5.46 28.63 -22.52
C GLY A 152 -4.26 29.37 -21.94
N GLU A 153 -4.49 30.54 -21.32
CA GLU A 153 -3.45 31.39 -20.72
C GLU A 153 -2.56 30.64 -19.70
N ARG A 154 -3.10 29.62 -19.01
CA ARG A 154 -2.30 28.78 -18.08
C ARG A 154 -1.29 27.93 -18.84
N TRP A 155 -1.70 27.38 -19.99
CA TRP A 155 -0.82 26.63 -20.87
C TRP A 155 0.26 27.53 -21.50
N ASP A 156 -0.11 28.71 -21.99
CA ASP A 156 0.83 29.67 -22.59
C ASP A 156 1.87 30.17 -21.58
N ARG A 157 1.45 30.38 -20.33
CA ARG A 157 2.36 30.72 -19.22
C ARG A 157 3.33 29.58 -18.89
N LEU A 158 2.85 28.33 -18.89
CA LEU A 158 3.69 27.15 -18.66
C LEU A 158 4.73 26.98 -19.79
N GLU A 159 4.31 27.07 -21.05
CA GLU A 159 5.21 27.02 -22.20
C GLU A 159 6.25 28.14 -22.16
N THR A 160 5.85 29.36 -21.84
CA THR A 160 6.76 30.51 -21.75
C THR A 160 7.80 30.33 -20.64
N ALA A 161 7.40 29.80 -19.48
CA ALA A 161 8.32 29.51 -18.40
C ALA A 161 9.36 28.45 -18.81
N VAL A 162 8.93 27.34 -19.43
CA VAL A 162 9.82 26.28 -19.92
C VAL A 162 10.75 26.78 -21.01
N LYS A 163 10.26 27.50 -22.02
CA LYS A 163 11.09 28.11 -23.07
C LYS A 163 12.14 29.07 -22.48
N SER A 164 11.83 29.75 -21.37
CA SER A 164 12.78 30.66 -20.70
C SER A 164 13.92 29.97 -19.94
N LEU A 165 13.95 28.63 -19.89
CA LEU A 165 15.03 27.85 -19.30
C LEU A 165 16.19 27.60 -20.28
N GLY A 166 15.94 27.71 -21.59
CA GLY A 166 16.87 27.31 -22.64
C GLY A 166 16.55 25.95 -23.24
N ASP A 167 17.01 25.73 -24.47
CA ASP A 167 16.88 24.44 -25.16
C ASP A 167 17.63 23.35 -24.40
N GLY A 168 17.10 22.11 -24.43
CA GLY A 168 17.75 20.97 -23.79
C GLY A 168 17.62 20.88 -22.27
N VAL A 169 17.04 21.88 -21.57
CA VAL A 169 16.92 21.90 -20.10
C VAL A 169 15.63 21.25 -19.58
N ALA A 170 14.50 21.43 -20.27
CA ALA A 170 13.20 20.92 -19.83
C ALA A 170 12.25 20.59 -20.98
N ARG A 171 11.32 19.65 -20.75
CA ARG A 171 10.29 19.21 -21.71
C ARG A 171 8.91 19.14 -21.05
N ILE A 172 7.86 19.46 -21.80
CA ILE A 172 6.46 19.39 -21.32
C ILE A 172 5.80 18.09 -21.79
N GLN A 173 5.00 17.48 -20.93
CA GLN A 173 4.12 16.35 -21.23
C GLN A 173 2.70 16.65 -20.72
N LYS A 174 1.68 16.29 -21.51
CA LYS A 174 0.27 16.32 -21.05
C LYS A 174 -0.11 15.00 -20.40
N SER A 175 -0.83 15.06 -19.29
CA SER A 175 -1.58 13.94 -18.71
C SER A 175 -3.03 13.99 -19.18
N THR A 176 -3.68 12.83 -19.25
CA THR A 176 -5.11 12.70 -19.58
C THR A 176 -6.03 12.87 -18.37
N GLY A 177 -5.51 12.68 -17.15
CA GLY A 177 -6.23 12.85 -15.89
C GLY A 177 -6.23 14.28 -15.36
N GLU A 178 -6.68 14.43 -14.11
CA GLU A 178 -6.63 15.64 -13.28
C GLU A 178 -5.97 15.31 -11.94
N PHE A 179 -5.18 16.23 -11.40
CA PHE A 179 -4.52 16.04 -10.11
C PHE A 179 -5.49 16.39 -8.96
N LYS A 180 -5.89 15.39 -8.18
CA LYS A 180 -6.64 15.52 -6.93
C LYS A 180 -5.99 14.73 -5.79
N PRO A 181 -6.18 15.12 -4.52
CA PRO A 181 -5.97 14.21 -3.39
C PRO A 181 -6.85 12.96 -3.49
N PHE A 182 -6.51 11.91 -2.76
CA PHE A 182 -7.31 10.70 -2.63
C PHE A 182 -7.85 10.60 -1.21
N LEU A 183 -9.01 9.95 -1.07
CA LEU A 183 -9.56 9.59 0.23
C LEU A 183 -8.81 8.39 0.82
N GLU A 184 -8.53 8.45 2.12
CA GLU A 184 -7.93 7.38 2.92
C GLU A 184 -8.74 7.14 4.20
N GLY A 185 -8.46 6.03 4.90
CA GLY A 185 -9.08 5.75 6.19
C GLY A 185 -8.83 6.89 7.18
N GLY A 186 -9.87 7.31 7.91
CA GLY A 186 -9.83 8.44 8.84
C GLY A 186 -10.43 9.75 8.31
N ASP A 187 -10.55 9.90 6.99
CA ASP A 187 -11.00 11.14 6.37
C ASP A 187 -12.45 11.51 6.69
N ALA A 188 -12.75 12.82 6.67
CA ALA A 188 -14.10 13.32 6.89
C ALA A 188 -15.00 13.05 5.67
N ILE A 189 -16.15 12.42 5.93
CA ILE A 189 -17.22 12.26 4.94
C ILE A 189 -18.50 12.93 5.45
N PHE A 190 -19.28 13.52 4.53
CA PHE A 190 -20.47 14.30 4.84
C PHE A 190 -21.66 13.86 3.97
N GLY A 191 -22.83 13.69 4.60
CA GLY A 191 -24.06 13.21 3.96
C GLY A 191 -25.26 13.40 4.89
N GLY A 192 -26.44 13.72 4.37
CA GLY A 192 -27.68 13.85 5.16
C GLY A 192 -27.67 14.95 6.25
N GLY A 193 -26.71 15.88 6.20
CA GLY A 193 -26.47 16.84 7.28
C GLY A 193 -25.60 16.30 8.43
N ALA A 194 -25.20 15.03 8.38
CA ALA A 194 -24.26 14.40 9.29
C ALA A 194 -22.81 14.47 8.77
N ARG A 195 -21.89 14.28 9.70
CA ARG A 195 -20.46 14.03 9.46
C ARG A 195 -20.12 12.67 10.04
N CYS A 196 -19.43 11.86 9.25
CA CYS A 196 -18.80 10.62 9.70
C CYS A 196 -17.35 10.59 9.21
N SER A 197 -16.68 9.46 9.44
CA SER A 197 -15.32 9.20 8.96
C SER A 197 -15.31 8.00 8.03
N LEU A 198 -14.42 8.03 7.03
CA LEU A 198 -14.10 6.86 6.21
C LEU A 198 -13.34 5.84 7.06
N GLY A 199 -13.70 4.57 6.97
CA GLY A 199 -13.05 3.49 7.71
C GLY A 199 -11.87 2.91 6.96
N PHE A 200 -12.14 2.16 5.89
CA PHE A 200 -11.11 1.59 5.03
C PHE A 200 -11.55 1.60 3.57
N ASN A 201 -10.65 1.96 2.66
CA ASN A 201 -10.85 1.68 1.23
C ASN A 201 -10.81 0.18 0.98
N VAL A 202 -11.72 -0.29 0.12
CA VAL A 202 -11.92 -1.69 -0.23
C VAL A 202 -12.08 -1.87 -1.73
N THR A 203 -11.80 -3.07 -2.22
CA THR A 203 -12.27 -3.53 -3.53
C THR A 203 -13.58 -4.28 -3.35
N THR A 204 -14.63 -3.89 -4.06
CA THR A 204 -15.93 -4.58 -4.03
C THR A 204 -15.90 -5.88 -4.83
N GLN A 205 -16.90 -6.74 -4.67
CA GLN A 205 -16.97 -8.04 -5.37
C GLN A 205 -16.90 -7.93 -6.91
N ASP A 206 -17.36 -6.81 -7.48
CA ASP A 206 -17.29 -6.52 -8.92
C ASP A 206 -15.98 -5.83 -9.37
N GLY A 207 -15.00 -5.71 -8.48
CA GLY A 207 -13.70 -5.09 -8.75
C GLY A 207 -13.69 -3.56 -8.71
N SER A 208 -14.80 -2.92 -8.32
CA SER A 208 -14.87 -1.46 -8.19
C SER A 208 -14.18 -0.96 -6.90
N PRO A 209 -13.69 0.28 -6.88
CA PRO A 209 -13.27 0.91 -5.64
C PRO A 209 -14.51 1.24 -4.77
N GLY A 210 -14.39 1.03 -3.47
CA GLY A 210 -15.35 1.47 -2.46
C GLY A 210 -14.67 1.74 -1.11
N PHE A 211 -15.47 2.02 -0.10
CA PHE A 211 -15.00 2.14 1.28
C PHE A 211 -16.03 1.66 2.30
N LEU A 212 -15.54 1.21 3.44
CA LEU A 212 -16.34 0.90 4.62
C LEU A 212 -16.47 2.13 5.52
N THR A 213 -17.63 2.28 6.17
CA THR A 213 -17.90 3.24 7.27
C THR A 213 -18.93 2.60 8.23
N ALA A 214 -19.43 3.34 9.22
CA ALA A 214 -20.44 2.81 10.15
C ALA A 214 -21.82 2.67 9.49
N GLY A 215 -22.60 1.71 9.97
CA GLY A 215 -23.94 1.39 9.48
C GLY A 215 -24.94 2.49 9.79
N HIS A 216 -24.88 3.08 10.99
CA HIS A 216 -25.72 4.23 11.34
C HIS A 216 -25.45 5.44 10.43
N CYS A 217 -24.22 5.62 9.93
CA CYS A 217 -23.92 6.59 8.88
C CYS A 217 -24.60 6.18 7.56
N GLY A 218 -24.40 4.93 7.11
CA GLY A 218 -25.02 4.42 5.88
C GLY A 218 -26.55 4.48 5.86
N VAL A 219 -27.21 4.34 7.01
CA VAL A 219 -28.66 4.51 7.18
C VAL A 219 -29.07 6.00 7.20
N ALA A 220 -28.23 6.89 7.74
CA ALA A 220 -28.52 8.32 7.81
C ALA A 220 -28.45 9.04 6.45
N ALA A 221 -27.67 8.55 5.49
CA ALA A 221 -27.58 9.15 4.16
C ALA A 221 -27.18 8.16 3.05
N GLU A 222 -27.92 8.18 1.94
CA GLU A 222 -27.65 7.39 0.72
C GLU A 222 -26.33 7.79 0.03
N LYS A 223 -25.90 9.05 0.17
CA LYS A 223 -24.77 9.62 -0.59
C LYS A 223 -23.84 10.44 0.28
N TRP A 224 -22.56 10.30 0.00
CA TRP A 224 -21.46 10.86 0.80
C TRP A 224 -20.52 11.70 -0.06
N SER A 225 -19.95 12.73 0.57
CA SER A 225 -19.10 13.77 -0.04
C SER A 225 -17.90 14.08 0.84
N GLU A 226 -16.79 14.55 0.26
CA GLU A 226 -15.55 14.91 0.99
C GLU A 226 -15.65 16.25 1.75
N ALA A 227 -16.73 17.00 1.58
CA ALA A 227 -16.94 18.31 2.19
C ALA A 227 -18.42 18.53 2.52
N ALA A 228 -18.73 19.28 3.59
CA ALA A 228 -20.09 19.45 4.12
C ALA A 228 -21.18 19.92 3.12
N ASN A 229 -20.79 20.52 1.99
CA ASN A 229 -21.69 20.90 0.89
C ASN A 229 -21.09 20.51 -0.48
N GLY A 230 -20.30 19.44 -0.52
CA GLY A 230 -19.62 18.93 -1.71
C GLY A 230 -20.56 18.20 -2.66
N GLN A 231 -20.05 17.86 -3.85
CA GLN A 231 -20.71 16.86 -4.68
C GLN A 231 -20.56 15.47 -4.05
N ALA A 232 -21.55 14.61 -4.26
CA ALA A 232 -21.42 13.21 -3.90
C ALA A 232 -20.28 12.57 -4.70
N ILE A 233 -19.51 11.72 -4.02
CA ILE A 233 -18.38 10.95 -4.58
C ILE A 233 -18.63 9.45 -4.51
N GLY A 234 -19.66 9.02 -3.75
CA GLY A 234 -20.01 7.63 -3.55
C GLY A 234 -21.40 7.46 -2.95
N THR A 235 -21.98 6.31 -3.25
CA THR A 235 -23.36 5.94 -2.93
C THR A 235 -23.37 4.65 -2.10
N VAL A 236 -24.13 4.64 -1.00
CA VAL A 236 -24.29 3.47 -0.11
C VAL A 236 -24.88 2.30 -0.91
N GLN A 237 -24.23 1.14 -0.85
CA GLN A 237 -24.71 -0.10 -1.46
C GLN A 237 -25.41 -0.99 -0.43
N GLU A 238 -24.87 -1.04 0.79
CA GLU A 238 -25.38 -1.85 1.90
C GLU A 238 -25.07 -1.15 3.21
N ALA A 239 -26.00 -1.24 4.18
CA ALA A 239 -25.81 -0.75 5.54
C ALA A 239 -26.55 -1.65 6.53
N THR A 240 -25.86 -2.05 7.61
CA THR A 240 -26.43 -2.80 8.73
C THR A 240 -26.32 -1.95 9.99
N PHE A 241 -27.45 -1.46 10.50
CA PHE A 241 -27.60 -0.87 11.83
C PHE A 241 -29.09 -0.73 12.18
N PRO A 242 -29.54 -1.03 13.41
CA PRO A 242 -28.83 -1.77 14.47
C PRO A 242 -28.87 -3.30 14.20
N GLY A 243 -28.57 -4.12 15.21
CA GLY A 243 -28.72 -5.58 15.16
C GLY A 243 -27.40 -6.33 14.99
N ASN A 244 -27.22 -6.96 13.83
CA ASN A 244 -26.09 -7.85 13.53
C ASN A 244 -24.78 -7.11 13.22
N GLY A 245 -24.73 -5.80 13.41
CA GLY A 245 -23.53 -4.99 13.27
C GLY A 245 -23.81 -3.49 13.18
N ASP A 246 -22.74 -2.74 12.97
CA ASP A 246 -22.75 -1.31 12.64
C ASP A 246 -21.71 -1.02 11.53
N PHE A 247 -22.03 -1.40 10.29
CA PHE A 247 -21.19 -1.15 9.11
C PHE A 247 -22.02 -0.76 7.88
N ALA A 248 -21.40 -0.02 6.96
CA ALA A 248 -21.91 0.23 5.63
C ALA A 248 -20.80 0.13 4.58
N LEU A 249 -21.16 -0.34 3.39
CA LEU A 249 -20.35 -0.26 2.18
C LEU A 249 -20.83 0.92 1.33
N VAL A 250 -19.92 1.84 1.04
CA VAL A 250 -20.12 2.92 0.07
C VAL A 250 -19.27 2.63 -1.16
N LYS A 251 -19.87 2.65 -2.34
CA LYS A 251 -19.14 2.48 -3.60
C LYS A 251 -18.85 3.85 -4.20
N TYR A 252 -17.64 4.07 -4.71
CA TYR A 252 -17.32 5.33 -5.38
C TYR A 252 -18.09 5.45 -6.70
N ASP A 253 -18.65 6.64 -6.96
CA ASP A 253 -19.45 6.91 -8.17
C ASP A 253 -18.56 6.99 -9.43
N ASP A 254 -17.28 7.36 -9.29
CA ASP A 254 -16.26 7.30 -10.34
C ASP A 254 -15.44 6.00 -10.23
N PRO A 255 -15.60 5.04 -11.18
CA PRO A 255 -14.89 3.76 -11.15
C PRO A 255 -13.39 3.88 -11.44
N ALA A 256 -12.89 5.04 -11.89
CA ALA A 256 -11.46 5.29 -12.06
C ALA A 256 -10.76 5.75 -10.77
N THR A 257 -11.50 5.95 -9.67
CA THR A 257 -10.99 6.39 -8.38
C THR A 257 -9.88 5.47 -7.87
N GLN A 258 -8.70 6.05 -7.64
CA GLN A 258 -7.59 5.34 -7.01
C GLN A 258 -7.77 5.40 -5.49
N ALA A 259 -8.43 4.39 -4.93
CA ALA A 259 -8.71 4.26 -3.51
C ALA A 259 -7.57 3.47 -2.83
N ALA A 260 -6.53 4.18 -2.36
CA ALA A 260 -5.37 3.54 -1.74
C ALA A 260 -5.79 2.78 -0.46
N SER A 261 -5.32 1.55 -0.27
CA SER A 261 -5.55 0.81 0.97
C SER A 261 -4.60 1.33 2.07
N ALA A 262 -4.98 2.47 2.64
CA ALA A 262 -4.22 3.22 3.64
C ALA A 262 -5.16 3.98 4.59
N VAL A 263 -4.60 4.43 5.72
CA VAL A 263 -5.21 5.35 6.68
C VAL A 263 -4.35 6.61 6.73
N ASP A 264 -4.93 7.80 6.52
CA ASP A 264 -4.25 9.08 6.72
C ASP A 264 -4.18 9.36 8.23
N LEU A 265 -2.97 9.54 8.75
CA LEU A 265 -2.74 9.94 10.15
C LEU A 265 -2.77 11.49 10.32
N GLY A 266 -2.99 12.21 9.22
CA GLY A 266 -2.81 13.64 9.08
C GLY A 266 -1.35 14.03 8.87
N ASN A 267 -1.12 15.32 8.58
CA ASN A 267 0.21 15.90 8.34
C ASN A 267 0.99 15.25 7.18
N GLY A 268 0.32 14.55 6.25
CA GLY A 268 0.94 13.83 5.14
C GLY A 268 1.65 12.54 5.57
N GLN A 269 1.22 11.92 6.67
CA GLN A 269 1.69 10.61 7.12
C GLN A 269 0.57 9.59 6.95
N THR A 270 0.86 8.47 6.31
CA THR A 270 -0.13 7.41 6.08
C THR A 270 0.35 6.07 6.64
N VAL A 271 -0.58 5.17 6.95
CA VAL A 271 -0.31 3.77 7.28
C VAL A 271 -0.94 2.91 6.21
N ALA A 272 -0.11 2.19 5.44
CA ALA A 272 -0.59 1.20 4.48
C ALA A 272 -1.34 0.09 5.23
N ILE A 273 -2.53 -0.25 4.74
CA ILE A 273 -3.36 -1.34 5.25
C ILE A 273 -3.22 -2.50 4.29
N THR A 274 -2.69 -3.61 4.78
CA THR A 274 -2.28 -4.76 3.95
C THR A 274 -3.18 -5.98 4.14
N GLN A 275 -3.91 -6.04 5.25
CA GLN A 275 -4.80 -7.15 5.60
C GLN A 275 -5.89 -6.71 6.58
N ALA A 276 -6.96 -7.49 6.67
CA ALA A 276 -7.89 -7.47 7.81
C ALA A 276 -7.47 -8.53 8.83
N ALA A 277 -7.63 -8.25 10.12
CA ALA A 277 -7.33 -9.18 11.20
C ALA A 277 -8.35 -9.10 12.34
N GLU A 278 -8.50 -10.21 13.06
CA GLU A 278 -9.31 -10.26 14.29
C GLU A 278 -8.63 -9.51 15.44
N ALA A 279 -9.44 -8.91 16.30
CA ALA A 279 -8.97 -8.24 17.51
C ALA A 279 -8.65 -9.25 18.64
N ALA A 280 -7.66 -8.95 19.47
CA ALA A 280 -7.34 -9.70 20.68
C ALA A 280 -7.34 -8.78 21.92
N VAL A 281 -7.89 -9.24 23.05
CA VAL A 281 -7.87 -8.46 24.31
C VAL A 281 -6.42 -8.21 24.74
N GLY A 282 -6.10 -6.96 25.10
CA GLY A 282 -4.76 -6.48 25.40
C GLY A 282 -3.94 -6.05 24.17
N GLN A 283 -4.47 -6.18 22.96
CA GLN A 283 -3.84 -5.68 21.74
C GLN A 283 -3.84 -4.15 21.72
N GLN A 284 -2.65 -3.56 21.54
CA GLN A 284 -2.52 -2.13 21.24
C GLN A 284 -3.12 -1.85 19.85
N VAL A 285 -4.00 -0.87 19.80
CA VAL A 285 -4.71 -0.41 18.60
C VAL A 285 -4.62 1.10 18.46
N PHE A 286 -4.81 1.57 17.24
CA PHE A 286 -4.85 2.98 16.86
C PHE A 286 -6.19 3.23 16.19
N ARG A 287 -6.88 4.31 16.59
CA ARG A 287 -8.07 4.81 15.91
C ARG A 287 -7.74 6.09 15.17
N MET A 288 -8.12 6.17 13.90
CA MET A 288 -8.22 7.44 13.18
C MET A 288 -9.70 7.80 13.00
N GLY A 289 -10.01 9.09 13.13
CA GLY A 289 -11.37 9.62 12.98
C GLY A 289 -11.30 11.12 12.76
N SER A 290 -12.25 11.65 12.01
CA SER A 290 -12.14 13.00 11.47
C SER A 290 -12.36 14.10 12.50
N THR A 291 -13.02 13.84 13.63
CA THR A 291 -13.25 14.84 14.69
C THR A 291 -12.05 14.95 15.61
N THR A 292 -11.55 13.83 16.16
CA THR A 292 -10.49 13.85 17.18
C THR A 292 -9.11 13.44 16.65
N GLY A 293 -9.01 13.08 15.36
CA GLY A 293 -7.77 12.61 14.73
C GLY A 293 -7.30 11.27 15.27
N LEU A 294 -6.00 11.04 15.18
CA LEU A 294 -5.34 9.83 15.66
C LEU A 294 -5.37 9.75 17.19
N LYS A 295 -5.80 8.61 17.71
CA LYS A 295 -5.72 8.19 19.13
C LYS A 295 -5.29 6.73 19.21
N ASP A 296 -4.82 6.33 20.38
CA ASP A 296 -4.36 4.98 20.64
C ASP A 296 -4.82 4.49 22.02
N GLY A 297 -4.72 3.18 22.24
CA GLY A 297 -5.20 2.48 23.43
C GLY A 297 -5.19 0.97 23.19
N ALA A 298 -5.93 0.22 24.00
CA ALA A 298 -5.98 -1.22 23.97
C ALA A 298 -7.40 -1.77 23.81
N VAL A 299 -7.51 -2.95 23.18
CA VAL A 299 -8.73 -3.76 23.20
C VAL A 299 -8.94 -4.29 24.62
N THR A 300 -10.06 -3.92 25.24
CA THR A 300 -10.44 -4.31 26.60
C THR A 300 -11.48 -5.44 26.63
N GLY A 301 -12.21 -5.65 25.53
CA GLY A 301 -13.21 -6.71 25.40
C GLY A 301 -13.54 -7.07 23.95
N LEU A 302 -14.17 -8.24 23.77
CA LEU A 302 -14.61 -8.76 22.47
C LEU A 302 -16.04 -9.32 22.62
N ASN A 303 -16.78 -9.38 21.51
CA ASN A 303 -18.20 -9.78 21.48
C ASN A 303 -19.10 -8.93 22.40
N ALA A 304 -18.75 -7.65 22.57
CA ALA A 304 -19.54 -6.70 23.32
C ALA A 304 -20.92 -6.52 22.67
N THR A 305 -21.92 -6.26 23.52
CA THR A 305 -23.30 -5.95 23.10
C THR A 305 -23.69 -4.61 23.70
N VAL A 306 -24.05 -3.66 22.85
CA VAL A 306 -24.38 -2.28 23.23
C VAL A 306 -25.84 -2.02 22.88
N ASN A 307 -26.56 -1.35 23.77
CA ASN A 307 -27.96 -0.99 23.58
C ASN A 307 -28.05 0.51 23.32
N TYR A 308 -27.98 0.91 22.05
CA TYR A 308 -28.17 2.29 21.64
C TYR A 308 -29.67 2.66 21.68
N PRO A 309 -30.04 3.97 21.74
CA PRO A 309 -31.43 4.41 21.64
C PRO A 309 -32.17 3.88 20.40
N GLU A 310 -31.44 3.69 19.30
CA GLU A 310 -31.92 3.17 18.02
C GLU A 310 -32.08 1.64 18.03
N GLY A 311 -31.36 0.93 18.89
CA GLY A 311 -31.46 -0.52 19.08
C GLY A 311 -30.17 -1.20 19.57
N THR A 312 -30.27 -2.50 19.81
CA THR A 312 -29.14 -3.34 20.25
C THR A 312 -28.22 -3.67 19.08
N VAL A 313 -26.90 -3.54 19.27
CA VAL A 313 -25.86 -4.06 18.37
C VAL A 313 -24.97 -5.03 19.15
N SER A 314 -24.64 -6.18 18.56
CA SER A 314 -23.84 -7.24 19.20
C SER A 314 -22.63 -7.66 18.36
N GLY A 315 -21.63 -8.28 19.00
CA GLY A 315 -20.41 -8.73 18.31
C GLY A 315 -19.31 -7.67 18.23
N LEU A 316 -19.41 -6.58 18.98
CA LEU A 316 -18.48 -5.45 18.90
C LEU A 316 -17.16 -5.72 19.66
N ILE A 317 -16.10 -5.04 19.24
CA ILE A 317 -14.83 -4.91 19.95
C ILE A 317 -14.98 -3.75 20.93
N GLN A 318 -14.55 -3.92 22.19
CA GLN A 318 -14.50 -2.86 23.18
C GLN A 318 -13.06 -2.42 23.40
N THR A 319 -12.82 -1.11 23.52
CA THR A 319 -11.50 -0.52 23.79
C THR A 319 -11.59 0.64 24.78
N ASP A 320 -10.44 1.06 25.31
CA ASP A 320 -10.28 2.32 26.06
C ASP A 320 -9.86 3.52 25.18
N VAL A 321 -9.81 3.35 23.85
CA VAL A 321 -9.51 4.43 22.90
C VAL A 321 -10.66 5.45 22.90
N CYS A 322 -10.38 6.72 23.12
CA CYS A 322 -11.43 7.76 23.08
C CYS A 322 -11.92 8.05 21.65
N ALA A 323 -13.19 8.44 21.52
CA ALA A 323 -13.81 8.90 20.28
C ALA A 323 -14.93 9.91 20.59
N GLU A 324 -15.24 10.79 19.64
CA GLU A 324 -16.30 11.81 19.77
C GLU A 324 -17.23 11.82 18.53
N PRO A 325 -18.40 12.48 18.58
CA PRO A 325 -19.30 12.57 17.43
C PRO A 325 -18.60 13.01 16.14
N GLY A 326 -18.78 12.24 15.07
CA GLY A 326 -18.11 12.41 13.78
C GLY A 326 -16.87 11.52 13.58
N ASP A 327 -16.31 10.91 14.62
CA ASP A 327 -15.33 9.82 14.48
C ASP A 327 -15.98 8.50 14.03
N SER A 328 -17.31 8.39 14.12
CA SER A 328 -18.13 7.28 13.61
C SER A 328 -17.68 6.81 12.22
N GLY A 329 -17.54 5.50 12.05
CA GLY A 329 -17.02 4.85 10.85
C GLY A 329 -15.50 4.85 10.70
N GLY A 330 -14.77 5.67 11.47
CA GLY A 330 -13.33 5.82 11.40
C GLY A 330 -12.57 4.53 11.74
N SER A 331 -11.40 4.38 11.13
CA SER A 331 -10.54 3.19 11.17
C SER A 331 -10.05 2.85 12.58
N LEU A 332 -10.15 1.60 13.00
CA LEU A 332 -9.37 0.99 14.08
C LEU A 332 -8.38 0.00 13.47
N PHE A 333 -7.09 0.19 13.69
CA PHE A 333 -6.02 -0.52 13.00
C PHE A 333 -4.79 -0.72 13.89
N THR A 334 -3.83 -1.54 13.45
CA THR A 334 -2.54 -1.73 14.10
C THR A 334 -1.42 -0.99 13.37
N LYS A 335 -0.34 -0.66 14.09
CA LYS A 335 0.81 0.09 13.55
C LYS A 335 1.53 -0.62 12.38
N ASP A 336 1.41 -1.93 12.29
CA ASP A 336 1.95 -2.77 11.21
C ASP A 336 0.99 -2.97 10.02
N GLY A 337 -0.16 -2.28 10.01
CA GLY A 337 -1.04 -2.20 8.83
C GLY A 337 -2.16 -3.23 8.77
N SER A 338 -2.59 -3.79 9.91
CA SER A 338 -3.79 -4.64 9.95
C SER A 338 -5.03 -3.79 10.27
N ALA A 339 -6.07 -3.87 9.45
CA ALA A 339 -7.39 -3.34 9.76
C ALA A 339 -8.08 -4.23 10.80
N ILE A 340 -8.65 -3.62 11.84
CA ILE A 340 -9.25 -4.32 12.98
C ILE A 340 -10.76 -4.03 13.10
N GLY A 341 -11.18 -2.76 12.96
CA GLY A 341 -12.60 -2.40 13.10
C GLY A 341 -12.98 -1.00 12.64
N LEU A 342 -14.26 -0.70 12.71
CA LEU A 342 -14.90 0.57 12.34
C LEU A 342 -15.54 1.18 13.59
N THR A 343 -15.32 2.47 13.84
CA THR A 343 -15.86 3.16 15.04
C THR A 343 -17.39 3.14 15.02
N SER A 344 -18.03 2.51 16.01
CA SER A 344 -19.50 2.46 16.11
C SER A 344 -20.00 3.57 17.04
N GLY A 345 -19.61 3.53 18.31
CA GLY A 345 -20.00 4.53 19.30
C GLY A 345 -19.42 4.20 20.67
N GLY A 346 -19.70 5.02 21.68
CA GLY A 346 -19.07 4.85 22.98
C GLY A 346 -19.68 5.71 24.09
N SER A 347 -18.97 5.80 25.20
CA SER A 347 -19.27 6.68 26.33
C SER A 347 -18.00 7.38 26.81
N GLY A 348 -18.13 8.57 27.39
CA GLY A 348 -16.99 9.43 27.73
C GLY A 348 -16.60 10.38 26.59
N ASP A 349 -15.39 10.92 26.65
CA ASP A 349 -14.84 11.88 25.69
C ASP A 349 -13.29 11.84 25.67
N CYS A 350 -12.63 12.55 24.74
CA CYS A 350 -11.16 12.56 24.67
C CYS A 350 -10.45 13.44 25.72
N THR A 351 -11.16 13.98 26.72
CA THR A 351 -10.62 14.73 27.85
C THR A 351 -10.69 13.96 29.17
N GLN A 352 -11.76 13.18 29.38
CA GLN A 352 -12.02 12.38 30.59
C GLN A 352 -11.70 10.90 30.40
N GLY A 353 -11.49 10.45 29.16
CA GLY A 353 -11.43 9.03 28.81
C GLY A 353 -12.84 8.44 28.62
N GLY A 354 -12.90 7.17 28.26
CA GLY A 354 -14.16 6.52 27.92
C GLY A 354 -14.02 5.08 27.48
N GLU A 355 -15.14 4.49 27.07
CA GLU A 355 -15.21 3.19 26.42
C GLU A 355 -15.75 3.38 25.01
N THR A 356 -15.01 2.93 23.99
CA THR A 356 -15.45 3.00 22.60
C THR A 356 -15.57 1.59 22.01
N PHE A 357 -16.67 1.36 21.30
CA PHE A 357 -17.02 0.12 20.65
C PHE A 357 -16.84 0.22 19.14
N PHE A 358 -16.36 -0.87 18.55
CA PHE A 358 -16.01 -0.95 17.13
C PHE A 358 -16.61 -2.21 16.51
N GLN A 359 -17.13 -2.06 15.30
CA GLN A 359 -17.55 -3.17 14.46
C GLN A 359 -16.30 -3.89 13.92
N PRO A 360 -16.11 -5.21 14.14
CA PRO A 360 -15.04 -5.97 13.50
C PRO A 360 -15.06 -5.81 11.97
N VAL A 361 -13.91 -5.44 11.40
CA VAL A 361 -13.81 -5.19 9.95
C VAL A 361 -13.91 -6.50 9.15
N THR A 362 -13.43 -7.61 9.70
CA THR A 362 -13.55 -8.96 9.13
C THR A 362 -15.01 -9.36 8.92
N THR A 363 -15.86 -9.10 9.92
CA THR A 363 -17.31 -9.31 9.83
C THR A 363 -17.96 -8.40 8.77
N ALA A 364 -17.59 -7.12 8.72
CA ALA A 364 -18.13 -6.19 7.72
C ALA A 364 -17.75 -6.61 6.29
N LEU A 365 -16.47 -6.95 6.05
CA LEU A 365 -15.97 -7.43 4.75
C LEU A 365 -16.66 -8.72 4.30
N ALA A 366 -16.83 -9.66 5.22
CA ALA A 366 -17.51 -10.93 4.94
C ALA A 366 -18.99 -10.76 4.60
N ALA A 367 -19.68 -9.79 5.24
CA ALA A 367 -21.08 -9.48 4.93
C ALA A 367 -21.24 -8.85 3.53
N VAL A 368 -20.44 -7.82 3.22
CA VAL A 368 -20.59 -7.03 1.97
C VAL A 368 -19.80 -7.61 0.78
N GLY A 369 -19.08 -8.71 0.96
CA GLY A 369 -18.28 -9.37 -0.09
C GLY A 369 -17.08 -8.55 -0.60
N ALA A 370 -16.52 -7.67 0.22
CA ALA A 370 -15.43 -6.76 -0.15
C ALA A 370 -14.06 -7.21 0.39
N GLN A 371 -12.97 -6.64 -0.14
CA GLN A 371 -11.59 -7.00 0.22
C GLN A 371 -10.74 -5.77 0.59
N ILE A 372 -9.84 -5.93 1.56
CA ILE A 372 -8.84 -4.93 2.01
C ILE A 372 -7.44 -5.36 1.53
N GLY A 373 -6.56 -4.37 1.29
CA GLY A 373 -5.21 -4.57 0.79
C GLY A 373 -5.15 -4.80 -0.72
N ASP A 374 -3.94 -4.98 -1.24
CA ASP A 374 -3.75 -5.46 -2.61
C ASP A 374 -4.29 -6.90 -2.69
N GLY A 375 -5.33 -7.13 -3.51
CA GLY A 375 -6.04 -8.41 -3.68
C GLY A 375 -5.23 -9.54 -4.34
N GLY A 376 -3.99 -9.74 -3.90
CA GLY A 376 -3.02 -10.71 -4.40
C GLY A 376 -3.18 -12.12 -3.81
N GLY A 377 -4.32 -12.76 -4.06
CA GLY A 377 -4.46 -14.23 -4.01
C GLY A 377 -4.17 -14.92 -2.67
N GLY A 378 -5.10 -14.86 -1.73
CA GLY A 378 -5.14 -15.75 -0.57
C GLY A 378 -5.49 -17.19 -0.95
N GLY A 379 -4.48 -17.98 -1.34
CA GLY A 379 -4.66 -19.42 -1.58
C GLY A 379 -4.91 -20.19 -0.28
N GLN A 380 -5.92 -21.06 -0.27
CA GLN A 380 -6.07 -22.08 0.79
C GLN A 380 -4.79 -22.91 0.93
N GLY A 381 -4.46 -23.26 2.17
CA GLY A 381 -3.35 -24.15 2.48
C GLY A 381 -3.65 -25.63 2.24
N ASP A 382 -2.61 -26.43 2.53
CA ASP A 382 -2.58 -27.88 2.75
C ASP A 382 -2.66 -28.81 1.52
N GLY A 383 -1.51 -29.45 1.20
CA GLY A 383 -1.40 -30.50 0.17
C GLY A 383 0.04 -30.92 -0.13
N GLN A 384 0.60 -31.82 0.67
CA GLN A 384 2.01 -32.26 0.60
C GLN A 384 2.37 -33.07 -0.68
N GLY A 385 3.54 -32.76 -1.26
CA GLY A 385 4.58 -33.78 -1.54
C GLY A 385 4.77 -34.33 -2.96
N GLY A 386 5.92 -33.98 -3.57
CA GLY A 386 6.55 -34.70 -4.71
C GLY A 386 5.85 -34.54 -6.08
N GLY A 387 6.52 -34.66 -7.22
CA GLY A 387 7.94 -34.92 -7.48
C GLY A 387 8.14 -35.69 -8.80
N ALA A 388 8.65 -35.00 -9.83
CA ALA A 388 9.32 -35.52 -11.03
C ALA A 388 8.61 -36.50 -12.00
N ASP A 389 8.54 -36.05 -13.26
CA ASP A 389 8.99 -36.74 -14.49
C ASP A 389 8.19 -37.86 -15.22
N GLU A 390 8.10 -37.61 -16.53
CA GLU A 390 8.19 -38.53 -17.69
C GLU A 390 7.10 -39.58 -18.02
N ASN A 391 6.33 -39.24 -19.07
CA ASN A 391 6.31 -39.95 -20.37
C ASN A 391 6.20 -41.50 -20.40
N ASN A 392 5.02 -42.03 -20.76
CA ASN A 392 4.87 -42.83 -22.00
C ASN A 392 3.38 -43.02 -22.37
N GLY A 393 3.11 -43.39 -23.63
CA GLY A 393 1.74 -43.65 -24.14
C GLY A 393 1.25 -45.09 -23.97
N GLY A 394 -0.05 -45.29 -24.23
CA GLY A 394 -0.71 -46.60 -24.27
C GLY A 394 -2.21 -46.43 -24.50
N ALA A 395 -2.80 -47.19 -25.44
CA ALA A 395 -4.22 -47.14 -25.78
C ALA A 395 -4.92 -48.48 -25.47
N ALA A 396 -6.25 -48.43 -25.33
CA ALA A 396 -7.16 -49.58 -25.17
C ALA A 396 -6.99 -50.37 -23.83
N ASP A 397 -7.98 -51.10 -23.30
CA ASP A 397 -9.43 -51.21 -23.50
C ASP A 397 -10.02 -51.89 -22.22
N ASP A 398 -11.33 -52.17 -22.20
CA ASP A 398 -12.04 -53.12 -21.32
C ASP A 398 -12.23 -52.77 -19.82
N GLY A 399 -13.45 -53.02 -19.31
CA GLY A 399 -13.72 -53.00 -17.86
C GLY A 399 -15.17 -52.78 -17.41
N ALA A 400 -16.13 -53.55 -17.91
CA ALA A 400 -17.55 -53.39 -17.53
C ALA A 400 -17.89 -53.95 -16.12
N GLY A 401 -18.89 -53.34 -15.47
CA GLY A 401 -19.56 -53.84 -14.24
C GLY A 401 -20.61 -52.83 -13.73
N GLN A 402 -21.84 -52.82 -14.26
CA GLN A 402 -23.00 -53.55 -13.74
C GLN A 402 -23.18 -53.40 -12.21
N ASN A 403 -24.07 -52.54 -11.69
CA ASN A 403 -25.55 -52.48 -11.78
C ASN A 403 -26.27 -53.23 -10.64
N ASN A 404 -26.89 -52.47 -9.72
CA ASN A 404 -28.05 -52.78 -8.86
C ASN A 404 -28.26 -51.58 -7.89
N GLY A 405 -29.46 -51.05 -7.63
CA GLY A 405 -30.79 -51.31 -8.19
C GLY A 405 -31.90 -50.74 -7.28
N GLY A 406 -33.07 -50.37 -7.84
CA GLY A 406 -34.29 -49.96 -7.11
C GLY A 406 -34.25 -48.50 -6.58
N ALA A 407 -35.04 -47.51 -7.03
CA ALA A 407 -36.45 -47.40 -7.41
C ALA A 407 -37.44 -47.13 -6.25
N ALA A 408 -38.03 -45.92 -6.31
CA ALA A 408 -39.43 -45.58 -5.97
C ALA A 408 -39.83 -45.54 -4.47
N ASP A 409 -40.84 -44.78 -4.02
CA ASP A 409 -41.69 -43.75 -4.67
C ASP A 409 -42.27 -42.77 -3.63
N ASP A 410 -42.93 -41.70 -4.11
CA ASP A 410 -44.08 -40.97 -3.55
C ASP A 410 -44.27 -40.67 -2.03
N GLY A 411 -44.93 -39.53 -1.74
CA GLY A 411 -45.81 -39.41 -0.55
C GLY A 411 -45.97 -38.02 0.05
N ALA A 412 -47.13 -37.37 -0.18
CA ALA A 412 -47.46 -36.04 0.36
C ALA A 412 -48.30 -36.06 1.66
N GLY A 413 -48.40 -34.89 2.31
CA GLY A 413 -49.33 -34.57 3.42
C GLY A 413 -48.81 -33.34 4.19
N GLN A 414 -49.36 -32.12 4.14
CA GLN A 414 -50.75 -31.60 4.21
C GLN A 414 -51.52 -31.86 5.52
N ASN A 415 -51.65 -30.78 6.32
CA ASN A 415 -52.76 -30.34 7.20
C ASN A 415 -52.18 -29.56 8.40
N ASN A 416 -52.83 -28.57 9.01
CA ASN A 416 -54.09 -27.84 8.76
C ASN A 416 -53.87 -26.41 9.35
N GLY A 417 -54.31 -25.30 8.77
CA GLY A 417 -55.69 -24.78 8.83
C GLY A 417 -55.83 -23.73 9.97
N GLY A 418 -56.55 -22.61 9.87
CA GLY A 418 -57.28 -21.99 8.77
C GLY A 418 -58.35 -21.00 9.29
N ALA A 419 -58.68 -19.95 8.51
CA ALA A 419 -59.88 -19.07 8.63
C ALA A 419 -60.04 -18.19 9.91
N ALA A 420 -60.69 -17.01 9.92
CA ALA A 420 -61.18 -16.09 8.86
C ALA A 420 -61.61 -14.72 9.49
N ASP A 421 -62.23 -13.86 8.67
CA ASP A 421 -63.09 -12.69 8.96
C ASP A 421 -62.51 -11.30 9.26
N ASP A 422 -62.61 -10.45 8.23
CA ASP A 422 -63.49 -9.26 8.13
C ASP A 422 -63.39 -8.05 9.07
N GLY A 423 -63.53 -6.85 8.46
CA GLY A 423 -64.03 -5.65 9.16
C GLY A 423 -63.49 -4.32 8.64
N ALA A 424 -64.21 -3.66 7.74
CA ALA A 424 -63.91 -2.28 7.33
C ALA A 424 -64.39 -1.23 8.35
N GLY A 425 -63.72 -0.09 8.44
CA GLY A 425 -64.13 1.04 9.29
C GLY A 425 -63.52 2.38 8.88
N GLN A 426 -64.32 3.23 8.21
CA GLN A 426 -63.99 4.64 7.96
C GLN A 426 -64.40 5.51 9.17
N ASN A 427 -63.72 6.66 9.39
CA ASN A 427 -64.29 8.01 9.10
C ASN A 427 -63.78 9.14 10.05
N ASN A 428 -63.38 10.26 9.42
CA ASN A 428 -63.34 11.68 9.83
C ASN A 428 -63.50 12.18 11.30
N GLY A 429 -62.77 13.27 11.61
CA GLY A 429 -63.43 14.53 12.03
C GLY A 429 -62.66 15.52 12.95
N GLY A 430 -62.55 16.80 12.53
CA GLY A 430 -62.13 17.97 13.35
C GLY A 430 -60.67 18.41 13.12
N ALA A 431 -60.29 19.57 12.52
CA ALA A 431 -60.85 20.93 12.42
C ALA A 431 -60.90 21.67 13.78
N ALA A 432 -60.45 22.92 13.94
CA ALA A 432 -59.69 23.87 13.09
C ALA A 432 -59.14 25.03 13.97
N ASP A 433 -58.29 25.92 13.41
CA ASP A 433 -58.16 27.39 13.65
C ASP A 433 -58.10 27.96 15.10
N ASP A 434 -57.48 29.10 15.41
CA ASP A 434 -56.74 30.12 14.64
C ASP A 434 -55.90 30.99 15.61
N GLY A 435 -55.09 31.93 15.10
CA GLY A 435 -54.81 33.17 15.86
C GLY A 435 -53.36 33.68 15.90
N ALA A 436 -53.00 34.53 14.93
CA ALA A 436 -51.74 35.29 14.91
C ALA A 436 -51.72 36.51 15.85
N GLY A 437 -50.54 37.04 16.20
CA GLY A 437 -50.47 38.26 17.03
C GLY A 437 -49.10 38.84 17.44
N GLN A 438 -48.23 39.17 16.48
CA GLN A 438 -47.17 40.21 16.48
C GLN A 438 -46.27 40.50 17.72
N ASN A 439 -44.95 40.57 17.45
CA ASN A 439 -43.97 41.34 18.23
C ASN A 439 -44.17 42.86 18.08
N GLY A 440 -43.65 43.62 19.04
CA GLY A 440 -43.23 45.02 18.87
C GLY A 440 -41.73 45.15 18.61
#